data_AF-Q8FTT0-F1
#
_entry.id   AF-Q8FTT0-F1
#
_cell.length_a   1.000
_cell.length_b   1.000
_cell.length_c   1.000
_cell.angle_alpha   90.00
_cell.angle_beta   90.00
_cell.angle_gamma   90.00
#
_symmetry.space_group_name_H-M   'P 1'
#
loop_
_entity.id
_entity.type
_entity.pdbx_description
1 polymer ?
#
loop_
_entity_poly.entity_id
_entity_poly.type
_entity_poly.pdbx_seq_one_letter_code
_entity_poly.pdbx_strand_id
1 'polypeptide(L)'
;MMADMSDIKHIPPFYLLLIFGLVASVFIFKFVLQVWNRWTLEQNRRELERNRRNDLLDAKARAQRWIDRLGSEIMMAAPEGKEAKQLVGLASQRHAGALGQINSAQTVAQATVAQDVALEGLYYMRDARTLMGELEGPPLPELGS
;
A
#
# COMPACT_ATOMS: atom_id res chain seq x y z
N MET A 1 52.71 -59.84 -19.88
CA MET A 1 53.06 -58.39 -19.87
C MET A 1 52.10 -57.70 -18.91
N MET A 2 52.45 -57.67 -17.62
CA MET A 2 51.69 -56.92 -16.61
C MET A 2 52.26 -55.51 -16.58
N ALA A 3 51.44 -54.50 -16.87
CA ALA A 3 51.83 -53.12 -16.67
C ALA A 3 52.07 -52.90 -15.18
N ASP A 4 53.30 -52.52 -14.84
CA ASP A 4 53.72 -52.15 -13.50
C ASP A 4 52.80 -51.04 -12.96
N MET A 5 52.02 -51.42 -11.95
CA MET A 5 50.96 -50.59 -11.37
C MET A 5 51.49 -49.75 -10.20
N SER A 6 52.82 -49.61 -10.08
CA SER A 6 53.50 -48.81 -9.05
C SER A 6 53.73 -47.35 -9.43
N ASP A 7 53.45 -46.96 -10.67
CA ASP A 7 53.53 -45.56 -11.14
C ASP A 7 52.24 -44.75 -10.81
N ILE A 8 51.60 -45.08 -9.68
CA ILE A 8 50.58 -44.21 -9.07
C ILE A 8 51.34 -43.12 -8.32
N LYS A 9 51.82 -42.17 -9.13
CA LYS A 9 52.54 -40.93 -8.79
C LYS A 9 52.29 -40.46 -7.36
N HIS A 10 53.37 -40.46 -6.59
CA HIS A 10 53.51 -39.74 -5.33
C HIS A 10 53.11 -38.27 -5.55
N ILE A 11 51.95 -37.85 -5.03
CA ILE A 11 51.50 -36.45 -5.13
C ILE A 11 52.39 -35.62 -4.20
N PRO A 12 53.16 -34.65 -4.72
CA PRO A 12 54.01 -33.84 -3.88
C PRO A 12 53.21 -33.04 -2.83
N PRO A 13 53.73 -32.87 -1.61
CA PRO A 13 52.98 -32.27 -0.49
C PRO A 13 52.52 -30.83 -0.76
N PHE A 14 53.18 -30.09 -1.65
CA PHE A 14 52.78 -28.74 -2.04
C PHE A 14 51.44 -28.68 -2.79
N TYR A 15 51.05 -29.73 -3.51
CA TYR A 15 49.73 -29.78 -4.17
C TYR A 15 48.59 -29.91 -3.17
N LEU A 16 48.77 -30.59 -2.05
CA LEU A 16 47.75 -30.72 -1.00
C LEU A 16 47.46 -29.36 -0.34
N LEU A 17 48.51 -28.55 -0.12
CA LEU A 17 48.36 -27.19 0.41
C LEU A 17 47.63 -26.27 -0.57
N LEU A 18 47.92 -26.38 -1.87
CA LEU A 18 47.22 -25.63 -2.91
C LEU A 18 45.73 -26.00 -2.98
N ILE A 19 45.41 -27.29 -2.95
CA ILE A 19 44.01 -27.76 -2.96
C ILE A 19 43.27 -27.25 -1.72
N PHE A 20 43.89 -27.34 -0.53
CA PHE A 20 43.28 -26.88 0.70
C PHE A 20 43.01 -25.36 0.70
N GLY A 21 43.97 -24.56 0.20
CA GLY A 21 43.79 -23.12 0.02
C GLY A 21 42.66 -22.77 -0.95
N LEU A 22 42.52 -23.53 -2.04
CA LEU A 22 41.47 -23.32 -3.04
C LEU A 22 40.08 -23.65 -2.47
N VAL A 23 39.95 -24.77 -1.75
CA VAL A 23 38.69 -25.14 -1.07
C VAL A 23 38.31 -24.10 -0.01
N ALA A 24 39.27 -23.64 0.80
CA ALA A 24 39.04 -22.59 1.79
C ALA A 24 38.60 -21.27 1.13
N SER A 25 39.20 -20.90 0.00
CA SER A 25 38.82 -19.70 -0.77
C SER A 25 37.37 -19.76 -1.25
N VAL A 26 36.91 -20.91 -1.78
CA VAL A 26 35.51 -21.10 -2.20
C VAL A 26 34.57 -20.97 -1.00
N PHE A 27 34.93 -21.54 0.15
CA PHE A 27 34.14 -21.42 1.37
C PHE A 27 34.02 -19.98 1.85
N ILE A 28 35.12 -19.24 1.89
CA ILE A 28 35.14 -17.82 2.29
C ILE A 28 34.30 -17.00 1.31
N PHE A 29 34.45 -17.22 0.00
CA PHE A 29 33.68 -16.50 -1.02
C PHE A 29 32.18 -16.76 -0.88
N LYS A 30 31.77 -18.03 -0.69
CA LYS A 30 30.38 -18.40 -0.44
C LYS A 30 29.85 -17.79 0.87
N PHE A 31 30.67 -17.75 1.92
CA PHE A 31 30.33 -17.14 3.19
C PHE A 31 30.10 -15.63 3.06
N VAL A 32 30.98 -14.92 2.36
CA VAL A 32 30.83 -13.47 2.07
C VAL A 32 29.57 -13.22 1.25
N LEU A 33 29.34 -14.00 0.18
CA LEU A 33 28.11 -13.90 -0.62
C LEU A 33 26.86 -14.17 0.21
N GLN A 34 26.87 -15.18 1.09
CA GLN A 34 25.73 -15.52 1.95
C GLN A 34 25.44 -14.43 2.98
N VAL A 35 26.47 -13.83 3.57
CA VAL A 35 26.32 -12.71 4.49
C VAL A 35 25.74 -11.52 3.73
N TRP A 36 26.34 -11.12 2.60
CA TRP A 36 25.82 -10.03 1.77
C TRP A 36 24.36 -10.23 1.37
N ASN A 37 24.00 -11.42 0.88
CA ASN A 37 22.65 -11.73 0.43
C ASN A 37 21.61 -11.62 1.57
N ARG A 38 21.98 -12.02 2.79
CA ARG A 38 21.13 -11.86 3.99
C ARG A 38 20.90 -10.40 4.36
N TRP A 39 21.93 -9.55 4.32
CA TRP A 39 21.79 -8.13 4.64
C TRP A 39 20.86 -7.38 3.67
N THR A 40 20.94 -7.67 2.37
CA THR A 40 20.08 -7.00 1.36
C THR A 40 18.60 -7.39 1.45
N LEU A 41 18.28 -8.63 1.83
CA LEU A 41 16.90 -9.09 1.91
C LEU A 41 16.12 -8.42 3.06
N GLU A 42 16.78 -8.16 4.18
CA GLU A 42 16.15 -7.51 5.33
C GLU A 42 15.87 -6.03 5.08
N GLN A 43 16.76 -5.32 4.38
CA GLN A 43 16.57 -3.92 4.03
C GLN A 43 15.37 -3.75 3.09
N ASN A 44 15.30 -4.56 2.04
CA ASN A 44 14.20 -4.50 1.06
C ASN A 44 12.84 -4.80 1.70
N ARG A 45 12.77 -5.71 2.68
CA ARG A 45 11.53 -6.01 3.42
C ARG A 45 11.06 -4.83 4.26
N ARG A 46 11.97 -4.20 5.02
CA ARG A 46 11.65 -3.03 5.85
C ARG A 46 11.19 -1.85 5.01
N GLU A 47 11.82 -1.63 3.87
CA GLU A 47 11.42 -0.59 2.92
C GLU A 47 10.02 -0.85 2.36
N LEU A 48 9.74 -2.08 1.94
CA LEU A 48 8.42 -2.47 1.45
C LEU A 48 7.31 -2.28 2.51
N GLU A 49 7.58 -2.65 3.76
CA GLU A 49 6.65 -2.44 4.87
C GLU A 49 6.41 -0.95 5.16
N ARG A 50 7.47 -0.13 5.11
CA ARG A 50 7.34 1.33 5.26
C ARG A 50 6.50 1.92 4.13
N ASN A 51 6.76 1.53 2.89
CA ASN A 51 5.99 2.01 1.73
C ASN A 51 4.51 1.65 1.86
N ARG A 52 4.20 0.39 2.18
CA ARG A 52 2.80 -0.04 2.43
C ARG A 52 2.12 0.75 3.53
N ARG A 53 2.83 1.07 4.60
CA ARG A 53 2.30 1.89 5.70
C ARG A 53 2.05 3.32 5.24
N ASN A 54 2.97 3.91 4.48
CA ASN A 54 2.81 5.25 3.93
C ASN A 54 1.64 5.31 2.95
N ASP A 55 1.52 4.33 2.05
CA ASP A 55 0.41 4.24 1.09
C ASP A 55 -0.94 4.18 1.81
N LEU A 56 -1.03 3.42 2.92
CA LEU A 56 -2.22 3.37 3.76
C LEU A 56 -2.52 4.72 4.42
N LEU A 57 -1.51 5.39 4.99
CA LEU A 57 -1.68 6.69 5.63
C LEU A 57 -2.14 7.75 4.61
N ASP A 58 -1.55 7.75 3.42
CA ASP A 58 -1.91 8.66 2.34
C ASP A 58 -3.34 8.39 1.84
N ALA A 59 -3.72 7.12 1.68
CA ALA A 59 -5.09 6.75 1.33
C ALA A 59 -6.08 7.20 2.41
N LYS A 60 -5.73 7.04 3.69
CA LYS A 60 -6.58 7.52 4.79
C LYS A 60 -6.73 9.04 4.79
N ALA A 61 -5.64 9.77 4.58
CA ALA A 61 -5.65 11.22 4.50
C ALA A 61 -6.48 11.72 3.31
N ARG A 62 -6.41 11.04 2.14
CA ARG A 62 -7.27 11.33 0.99
C ARG A 62 -8.75 11.18 1.34
N ALA A 63 -9.13 10.03 1.91
CA ALA A 63 -10.50 9.77 2.32
C ALA A 63 -11.01 10.81 3.34
N GLN A 64 -10.20 11.12 4.36
CA GLN A 64 -10.56 12.07 5.41
C GLN A 64 -10.88 13.45 4.85
N ARG A 65 -10.10 13.95 3.88
CA ARG A 65 -10.39 15.25 3.24
C ARG A 65 -11.79 15.31 2.62
N TRP A 66 -12.23 14.23 1.97
CA TRP A 66 -13.57 14.16 1.37
C TRP A 66 -14.66 14.00 2.41
N ILE A 67 -14.42 13.24 3.47
CA ILE A 67 -15.33 13.09 4.61
C ILE A 67 -15.54 14.43 5.31
N ASP A 68 -14.46 15.15 5.64
CA ASP A 68 -14.53 16.46 6.31
C ASP A 68 -15.24 17.50 5.43
N ARG A 69 -14.97 17.49 4.12
CA ARG A 69 -15.70 18.32 3.16
C ARG A 69 -17.19 18.00 3.19
N LEU A 70 -17.57 16.72 3.08
CA LEU A 70 -18.97 16.30 3.12
C LEU A 70 -19.66 16.73 4.42
N GLY A 71 -19.02 16.49 5.57
CA GLY A 71 -19.54 16.91 6.88
C GLY A 71 -19.77 18.41 6.95
N SER A 72 -18.82 19.20 6.42
CA SER A 72 -18.95 20.66 6.35
C SER A 72 -20.12 21.10 5.45
N GLU A 73 -20.26 20.48 4.26
CA GLU A 73 -21.36 20.77 3.33
C GLU A 73 -22.73 20.44 3.95
N ILE A 74 -22.85 19.31 4.67
CA ILE A 74 -24.08 18.93 5.39
C ILE A 74 -24.40 19.93 6.50
N MET A 75 -23.41 20.34 7.29
CA MET A 75 -23.62 21.27 8.41
C MET A 75 -24.09 22.65 7.96
N MET A 76 -23.66 23.09 6.78
CA MET A 76 -24.04 24.38 6.19
C MET A 76 -25.33 24.30 5.35
N ALA A 77 -25.86 23.09 5.13
CA ALA A 77 -27.03 22.91 4.28
C ALA A 77 -28.30 23.44 4.93
N ALA A 78 -29.10 24.18 4.14
CA ALA A 78 -30.45 24.61 4.51
C ALA A 78 -31.47 24.10 3.48
N PRO A 79 -31.71 22.77 3.40
CA PRO A 79 -32.51 22.19 2.32
C PRO A 79 -33.99 22.61 2.38
N GLU A 80 -34.49 23.11 1.25
CA GLU A 80 -35.91 23.47 1.06
C GLU A 80 -36.63 22.42 0.19
N GLY A 81 -37.90 22.15 0.51
CA GLY A 81 -38.68 21.12 -0.17
C GLY A 81 -38.38 19.68 0.29
N LYS A 82 -39.22 18.74 -0.13
CA LYS A 82 -39.17 17.34 0.34
C LYS A 82 -37.98 16.57 -0.25
N GLU A 83 -37.70 16.74 -1.53
CA GLU A 83 -36.66 16.01 -2.25
C GLU A 83 -35.25 16.43 -1.82
N ALA A 84 -34.97 17.73 -1.71
CA ALA A 84 -33.68 18.21 -1.23
C ALA A 84 -33.39 17.75 0.21
N LYS A 85 -34.40 17.77 1.10
CA LYS A 85 -34.27 17.24 2.47
C LYS A 85 -33.95 15.74 2.47
N GLN A 86 -34.55 14.97 1.57
CA GLN A 86 -34.25 13.55 1.43
C GLN A 86 -32.80 13.33 0.98
N LEU A 87 -32.32 14.09 0.00
CA LEU A 87 -30.95 13.99 -0.49
C LEU A 87 -29.92 14.38 0.57
N VAL A 88 -30.13 15.46 1.32
CA VAL A 88 -29.26 15.82 2.46
C VAL A 88 -29.29 14.73 3.55
N GLY A 89 -30.44 14.07 3.75
CA GLY A 89 -30.55 12.91 4.62
C GLY A 89 -29.70 11.72 4.15
N LEU A 90 -29.75 11.39 2.85
CA LEU A 90 -28.89 10.36 2.24
C LEU A 90 -27.41 10.72 2.34
N ALA A 91 -27.05 11.98 2.06
CA ALA A 91 -25.69 12.48 2.23
C ALA A 91 -25.20 12.31 3.68
N SER A 92 -26.05 12.60 4.67
CA SER A 92 -25.75 12.42 6.10
C SER A 92 -25.51 10.95 6.47
N GLN A 93 -26.29 10.03 5.90
CA GLN A 93 -26.08 8.59 6.08
C GLN A 93 -24.74 8.15 5.48
N ARG A 94 -24.39 8.65 4.29
CA ARG A 94 -23.09 8.38 3.66
C ARG A 94 -21.94 8.92 4.49
N HIS A 95 -22.05 10.13 5.03
CA HIS A 95 -21.05 10.70 5.94
C HIS A 95 -20.82 9.83 7.17
N ALA A 96 -21.88 9.40 7.85
CA ALA A 96 -21.77 8.50 9.01
C ALA A 96 -21.15 7.14 8.63
N GLY A 97 -21.52 6.58 7.47
CA GLY A 97 -20.94 5.35 6.94
C GLY A 97 -19.45 5.49 6.64
N ALA A 98 -19.05 6.56 5.96
CA ALA A 98 -17.66 6.83 5.62
C ALA A 98 -16.79 7.02 6.88
N LEU A 99 -17.29 7.74 7.89
CA LEU A 99 -16.62 7.88 9.19
C LEU A 99 -16.37 6.52 9.87
N GLY A 100 -17.36 5.62 9.86
CA GLY A 100 -17.19 4.27 10.42
C GLY A 100 -16.15 3.43 9.65
N GLN A 101 -16.18 3.50 8.32
CA GLN A 101 -15.27 2.74 7.47
C GLN A 101 -13.82 3.23 7.57
N ILE A 102 -13.59 4.55 7.57
CA ILE A 102 -12.22 5.09 7.62
C ILE A 102 -11.54 4.79 8.96
N ASN A 103 -12.30 4.84 10.06
CA ASN A 103 -11.80 4.56 11.41
C ASN A 103 -11.36 3.10 11.57
N SER A 104 -12.02 2.17 10.87
CA SER A 104 -11.70 0.73 10.92
C SER A 104 -10.76 0.25 9.80
N ALA A 105 -10.43 1.10 8.82
CA ALA A 105 -9.62 0.73 7.67
C ALA A 105 -8.20 0.31 8.05
N GLN A 106 -7.75 -0.83 7.53
CA GLN A 106 -6.42 -1.42 7.71
C GLN A 106 -5.69 -1.61 6.37
N THR A 107 -6.37 -1.41 5.25
CA THR A 107 -5.79 -1.54 3.90
C THR A 107 -6.10 -0.32 3.05
N VAL A 108 -5.27 -0.08 2.03
CA VAL A 108 -5.47 1.00 1.06
C VAL A 108 -6.86 0.91 0.43
N ALA A 109 -7.26 -0.30 0.02
CA ALA A 109 -8.59 -0.54 -0.57
C ALA A 109 -9.73 -0.17 0.39
N GLN A 110 -9.63 -0.49 1.68
CA GLN A 110 -10.65 -0.11 2.67
C GLN A 110 -10.73 1.41 2.87
N ALA A 111 -9.60 2.11 2.84
CA ALA A 111 -9.59 3.58 2.88
C ALA A 111 -10.21 4.19 1.60
N THR A 112 -9.93 3.61 0.42
CA THR A 112 -10.57 4.01 -0.83
C THR A 112 -12.07 3.80 -0.81
N VAL A 113 -12.58 2.68 -0.26
CA VAL A 113 -14.03 2.47 -0.11
C VAL A 113 -14.66 3.58 0.75
N ALA A 114 -14.02 3.99 1.85
CA ALA A 114 -14.51 5.11 2.66
C ALA A 114 -14.51 6.45 1.90
N GLN A 115 -13.50 6.69 1.06
CA GLN A 115 -13.46 7.83 0.15
C GLN A 115 -14.65 7.80 -0.83
N ASP A 116 -14.91 6.66 -1.47
CA ASP A 116 -16.00 6.52 -2.46
C ASP A 116 -17.38 6.76 -1.83
N VAL A 117 -17.58 6.27 -0.60
CA VAL A 117 -18.81 6.53 0.16
C VAL A 117 -18.97 8.03 0.45
N ALA A 118 -17.89 8.73 0.81
CA ALA A 118 -17.94 10.18 1.02
C ALA A 118 -18.23 10.94 -0.29
N LEU A 119 -17.65 10.50 -1.42
CA LEU A 119 -17.92 11.06 -2.73
C LEU A 119 -19.38 10.87 -3.14
N GLU A 120 -19.97 9.69 -2.91
CA GLU A 120 -21.39 9.45 -3.14
C GLU A 120 -22.26 10.44 -2.34
N GLY A 121 -21.90 10.70 -1.07
CA GLY A 121 -22.54 11.73 -0.25
C GLY A 121 -22.45 13.13 -0.86
N LEU A 122 -21.29 13.50 -1.41
CA LEU A 122 -21.09 14.79 -2.07
C LEU A 122 -21.90 14.91 -3.36
N TYR A 123 -22.10 13.82 -4.10
CA TYR A 123 -23.02 13.81 -5.24
C TYR A 123 -24.48 14.06 -4.82
N TYR A 124 -24.95 13.47 -3.71
CA TYR A 124 -26.28 13.80 -3.19
C TYR A 124 -26.38 15.27 -2.76
N MET A 125 -25.33 15.85 -2.17
CA MET A 125 -25.29 17.28 -1.85
C MET A 125 -25.38 18.15 -3.11
N ARG A 126 -24.67 17.78 -4.18
CA ARG A 126 -24.72 18.46 -5.48
C ARG A 126 -26.11 18.40 -6.10
N ASP A 127 -26.75 17.24 -6.07
CA ASP A 127 -28.11 17.06 -6.58
C ASP A 127 -29.11 17.87 -5.75
N ALA A 128 -28.94 17.94 -4.42
CA ALA A 128 -29.76 18.78 -3.54
C ALA A 128 -29.63 20.27 -3.89
N ARG A 129 -28.41 20.78 -4.14
CA ARG A 129 -28.17 22.15 -4.60
C ARG A 129 -28.87 22.43 -5.93
N THR A 130 -28.77 21.48 -6.86
CA THR A 130 -29.39 21.60 -8.19
C THR A 130 -30.91 21.71 -8.08
N LEU A 131 -31.56 20.92 -7.21
CA LEU A 131 -32.99 21.03 -6.95
C LEU A 131 -33.41 22.37 -6.35
N MET A 132 -32.50 23.03 -5.63
CA MET A 132 -32.70 24.36 -5.03
C MET A 132 -32.30 25.51 -5.97
N GLY A 133 -31.84 25.20 -7.20
CA GLY A 133 -31.36 26.22 -8.14
C GLY A 133 -30.03 26.87 -7.75
N GLU A 134 -29.26 26.24 -6.87
CA GLU A 134 -27.94 26.70 -6.44
C GLU A 134 -26.83 26.19 -7.38
N LEU A 135 -25.63 26.78 -7.26
CA LEU A 135 -24.45 26.28 -7.95
C LEU A 135 -24.07 24.89 -7.41
N GLU A 136 -23.76 23.95 -8.29
CA GLU A 136 -23.35 22.56 -7.95
C GLU A 136 -22.20 22.50 -6.94
N GLY A 137 -21.29 23.49 -6.99
CA GLY A 137 -20.09 23.57 -6.17
C GLY A 137 -18.83 23.08 -6.89
N PRO A 138 -17.72 22.87 -6.15
CA PRO A 138 -16.46 22.42 -6.74
C PRO A 138 -16.59 21.02 -7.37
N PRO A 139 -15.88 20.75 -8.50
CA PRO A 139 -15.98 19.49 -9.21
C PRO A 139 -15.64 18.29 -8.32
N LEU A 140 -16.33 17.18 -8.58
CA LEU A 140 -16.13 15.89 -7.90
C LEU A 140 -15.49 14.90 -8.87
N PRO A 141 -14.55 14.05 -8.41
CA PRO A 141 -14.03 12.94 -9.21
C PRO A 141 -15.14 11.91 -9.50
N GLU A 142 -15.00 11.19 -10.62
CA GLU A 142 -15.91 10.10 -10.96
C GLU A 142 -15.87 8.99 -9.90
N LEU A 143 -17.04 8.40 -9.62
CA LEU A 143 -17.15 7.28 -8.69
C LEU A 143 -16.49 6.03 -9.28
N GLY A 144 -15.58 5.41 -8.53
CA GLY A 144 -14.93 4.16 -8.91
C GLY A 144 -13.75 4.28 -9.88
N SER A 145 -13.14 5.46 -10.00
CA SER A 145 -11.88 5.70 -10.73
C SER A 145 -10.65 5.14 -10.02
#